data_AF-A0A4W5PWT2-F1
#
_entry.id   AF-A0A4W5PWT2-F1
#
_cell.length_a   1.000
_cell.length_b   1.000
_cell.length_c   1.000
_cell.angle_alpha   90.00
_cell.angle_beta   90.00
_cell.angle_gamma   90.00
#
_symmetry.space_group_name_H-M   'P 1'
#
loop_
_entity.id
_entity.type
_entity.pdbx_description
1 polymer ?
#
loop_
_entity_poly.entity_id
_entity_poly.type
_entity_poly.pdbx_seq_one_letter_code
_entity_poly.pdbx_strand_id
1 'polypeptide(L)'
;MSVHRPACLFICLPVCSSACLSVHRPACLSDNMGSILCPSRVKTSLSEGALRPSDLLAQFKQIGPQTRRHISAAELLDNTVELIREMVYTSTMPQSSLPGTMQRPRCKTGCLSERYRSFTGECNNRHHPKWGAANTPYSRWLPPEYEDVRGVPRGWDPEHIYYNYTLPPVRLVSQDVLYTHNENISLDSSLSHLLVEWGQWIDHDFALTPQSPSTAAFRTGADCTRTCSRDTPCFPIQIPLSDPRTGIQSCMPFFRSAPSCVGSETFPGATPHHHREQLNAITSFVDASMVYGSSSPMAAALRNLSSPLGLLALNDQASDQGLLFLLVIVCLWVKLPVFCCLGDSRANEHLGMIALHTLFLREHNRLVKELHLLNPHWSPDTLYQEARKIMGAVHQILTWEHYLPRVLGETPTSLLMPPYRGYDPEIDPSIANVFSAAAFRFAHVTVQPMVARLGPGYSLASQHPPLPLHHSLFASWRVVQEGEPFYIRARFPGHRLSLRSKALQTQGGTLRSSDSLWRAGRLQADLGHQLNGVSSDTLVQLASGLSGRVLRSVAWRVMFQRMHDSTFTS
;
A
#
# COMPACT_ATOMS: atom_id res chain seq x y z
N MET A 1 -52.45 -27.32 -40.31
CA MET A 1 -51.30 -26.42 -40.59
C MET A 1 -50.67 -26.07 -39.26
N SER A 2 -49.39 -26.40 -39.11
CA SER A 2 -48.67 -26.53 -37.83
C SER A 2 -48.04 -25.22 -37.36
N VAL A 3 -48.00 -25.04 -36.04
CA VAL A 3 -47.40 -23.92 -35.30
C VAL A 3 -45.89 -24.15 -35.16
N HIS A 4 -45.06 -23.18 -35.53
CA HIS A 4 -43.61 -23.19 -35.26
C HIS A 4 -43.27 -22.33 -34.04
N ARG A 5 -42.64 -22.96 -33.04
CA ARG A 5 -42.06 -22.36 -31.84
C ARG A 5 -40.73 -21.66 -32.19
N PRO A 6 -40.37 -20.54 -31.53
CA PRO A 6 -39.02 -20.00 -31.61
C PRO A 6 -38.07 -20.76 -30.67
N ALA A 7 -36.84 -20.94 -31.12
CA ALA A 7 -35.79 -21.70 -30.46
C ALA A 7 -35.32 -21.04 -29.16
N CYS A 8 -35.32 -21.80 -28.06
CA CYS A 8 -34.60 -21.44 -26.83
C CYS A 8 -33.09 -21.57 -27.08
N LEU A 9 -32.37 -20.45 -27.07
CA LEU A 9 -30.92 -20.43 -27.00
C LEU A 9 -30.49 -20.80 -25.57
N PHE A 10 -30.12 -22.05 -25.34
CA PHE A 10 -29.49 -22.48 -24.09
C PHE A 10 -28.10 -21.85 -23.99
N ILE A 11 -27.95 -20.83 -23.14
CA ILE A 11 -26.64 -20.38 -22.68
C ILE A 11 -26.18 -21.38 -21.62
N CYS A 12 -25.31 -22.30 -22.00
CA CYS A 12 -24.60 -23.17 -21.07
C CYS A 12 -23.72 -22.32 -20.14
N LEU A 13 -24.10 -22.20 -18.88
CA LEU A 13 -23.20 -21.82 -17.79
C LEU A 13 -22.17 -22.96 -17.63
N PRO A 14 -20.85 -22.73 -17.78
CA PRO A 14 -19.89 -23.77 -17.47
C PRO A 14 -19.74 -23.86 -15.95
N VAL A 15 -20.43 -24.84 -15.37
CA VAL A 15 -20.04 -25.47 -14.10
C VAL A 15 -18.75 -26.26 -14.38
N CYS A 16 -17.59 -25.67 -14.13
CA CYS A 16 -16.32 -26.40 -14.26
C CYS A 16 -15.99 -27.11 -12.94
N SER A 17 -16.42 -28.37 -12.90
CA SER A 17 -15.93 -29.42 -12.03
C SER A 17 -14.51 -29.84 -12.44
N SER A 18 -13.73 -30.27 -11.45
CA SER A 18 -12.36 -30.78 -11.51
C SER A 18 -12.22 -32.14 -12.23
N ALA A 19 -11.33 -32.27 -13.22
CA ALA A 19 -10.67 -33.54 -13.60
C ALA A 19 -9.46 -33.34 -14.55
N CYS A 20 -8.42 -34.15 -14.34
CA CYS A 20 -7.07 -34.14 -14.92
C CYS A 20 -6.97 -34.54 -16.41
N LEU A 21 -5.86 -34.15 -17.05
CA LEU A 21 -5.14 -34.98 -18.05
C LEU A 21 -3.64 -34.61 -18.07
N SER A 22 -2.79 -35.63 -17.90
CA SER A 22 -1.32 -35.54 -17.87
C SER A 22 -0.76 -35.95 -19.23
N VAL A 23 0.26 -35.25 -19.74
CA VAL A 23 1.21 -35.79 -20.72
C VAL A 23 2.61 -35.27 -20.38
N HIS A 24 3.54 -36.20 -20.16
CA HIS A 24 4.95 -35.99 -19.81
C HIS A 24 5.78 -35.27 -20.88
N ARG A 25 6.59 -34.27 -20.47
CA ARG A 25 7.90 -33.88 -21.06
C ARG A 25 8.78 -33.21 -19.98
N PRO A 26 10.12 -33.19 -20.14
CA PRO A 26 11.08 -33.28 -19.03
C PRO A 26 11.26 -31.97 -18.24
N ALA A 27 11.72 -32.14 -16.99
CA ALA A 27 11.82 -31.14 -15.94
C ALA A 27 12.69 -29.91 -16.31
N CYS A 28 12.02 -28.77 -16.49
CA CYS A 28 12.60 -27.44 -16.33
C CYS A 28 12.08 -26.84 -15.02
N LEU A 29 12.99 -26.30 -14.20
CA LEU A 29 12.68 -25.61 -12.96
C LEU A 29 11.75 -24.40 -13.21
N SER A 30 10.50 -24.57 -12.76
CA SER A 30 9.48 -23.55 -12.44
C SER A 30 9.15 -22.45 -13.47
N ASP A 31 8.51 -22.82 -14.58
CA ASP A 31 7.73 -21.89 -15.44
C ASP A 31 6.44 -21.37 -14.78
N ASN A 32 6.06 -21.89 -13.61
CA ASN A 32 4.81 -21.52 -12.95
C ASN A 32 4.83 -20.17 -12.21
N MET A 33 5.98 -19.57 -11.89
CA MET A 33 6.00 -18.21 -11.30
C MET A 33 6.04 -17.09 -12.34
N GLY A 34 6.70 -17.30 -13.49
CA GLY A 34 6.87 -16.27 -14.54
C GLY A 34 5.61 -15.97 -15.35
N SER A 35 4.63 -16.88 -15.35
CA SER A 35 3.32 -16.68 -15.98
C SER A 35 2.31 -15.96 -15.08
N ILE A 36 2.50 -16.01 -13.76
CA ILE A 36 1.60 -15.40 -12.76
C ILE A 36 1.85 -13.89 -12.58
N LEU A 37 3.08 -13.42 -12.85
CA LEU A 37 3.60 -12.14 -12.35
C LEU A 37 3.89 -11.06 -13.41
N CYS A 38 3.70 -11.35 -14.69
CA CYS A 38 3.95 -10.37 -15.76
C CYS A 38 2.83 -10.47 -16.81
N PRO A 39 1.96 -9.43 -16.95
CA PRO A 39 0.87 -9.41 -17.91
C PRO A 39 1.41 -9.57 -19.32
N SER A 40 0.63 -10.22 -20.19
CA SER A 40 0.95 -10.40 -21.61
C SER A 40 1.38 -9.10 -22.29
N ARG A 41 0.73 -7.97 -21.94
CA ARG A 41 1.06 -6.63 -22.46
C ARG A 41 2.47 -6.16 -22.08
N VAL A 42 2.90 -6.31 -20.83
CA VAL A 42 4.25 -5.89 -20.40
C VAL A 42 5.29 -6.72 -21.15
N LYS A 43 5.02 -8.02 -21.35
CA LYS A 43 5.84 -8.90 -22.18
C LYS A 43 5.91 -8.41 -23.64
N THR A 44 4.78 -8.01 -24.23
CA THR A 44 4.72 -7.47 -25.60
C THR A 44 5.45 -6.12 -25.72
N SER A 45 5.16 -5.15 -24.86
CA SER A 45 5.80 -3.83 -24.87
C SER A 45 7.31 -3.89 -24.58
N LEU A 46 7.76 -4.84 -23.75
CA LEU A 46 9.18 -5.16 -23.56
C LEU A 46 9.80 -5.72 -24.83
N SER A 47 9.13 -6.67 -25.50
CA SER A 47 9.62 -7.27 -26.75
C SER A 47 9.71 -6.28 -27.91
N GLU A 48 8.88 -5.23 -27.90
CA GLU A 48 8.83 -4.18 -28.91
C GLU A 48 9.72 -2.97 -28.56
N GLY A 49 10.38 -2.96 -27.40
CA GLY A 49 11.23 -1.83 -26.96
C GLY A 49 10.45 -0.54 -26.65
N ALA A 50 9.14 -0.63 -26.43
CA ALA A 50 8.21 0.50 -26.37
C ALA A 50 7.57 0.70 -24.96
N LEU A 51 8.32 0.40 -23.89
CA LEU A 51 7.83 0.58 -22.51
C LEU A 51 7.40 2.02 -22.23
N ARG A 52 6.14 2.18 -21.84
CA ARG A 52 5.62 3.46 -21.35
C ARG A 52 5.58 3.47 -19.81
N PRO A 53 5.61 4.65 -19.18
CA PRO A 53 5.37 4.77 -17.74
C PRO A 53 4.07 4.09 -17.28
N SER A 54 3.03 4.10 -18.12
CA SER A 54 1.76 3.41 -17.85
C SER A 54 1.90 1.88 -17.80
N ASP A 55 2.79 1.29 -18.60
CA ASP A 55 3.02 -0.15 -18.62
C ASP A 55 3.78 -0.59 -17.37
N LEU A 56 4.76 0.21 -16.92
CA LEU A 56 5.44 0.02 -15.64
C LEU A 56 4.47 0.17 -14.47
N LEU A 57 3.63 1.21 -14.48
CA LEU A 57 2.64 1.43 -13.43
C LEU A 57 1.63 0.27 -13.35
N ALA A 58 1.17 -0.26 -14.50
CA ALA A 58 0.31 -1.43 -14.55
C ALA A 58 1.01 -2.70 -14.03
N GLN A 59 2.30 -2.87 -14.33
CA GLN A 59 3.11 -3.96 -13.80
C GLN A 59 3.21 -3.91 -12.26
N PHE A 60 3.51 -2.74 -11.69
CA PHE A 60 3.71 -2.57 -10.25
C PHE A 60 2.41 -2.47 -9.45
N LYS A 61 1.26 -2.21 -10.08
CA LYS A 61 -0.05 -2.24 -9.43
C LYS A 61 -0.79 -3.58 -9.61
N GLN A 62 -0.05 -4.63 -9.95
CA GLN A 62 -0.64 -5.95 -10.10
C GLN A 62 -1.19 -6.51 -8.80
N ILE A 63 -2.40 -7.02 -8.89
CA ILE A 63 -3.09 -7.70 -7.82
C ILE A 63 -2.86 -9.21 -7.87
N GLY A 64 -2.87 -9.82 -6.69
CA GLY A 64 -2.76 -11.26 -6.54
C GLY A 64 -3.91 -12.04 -7.22
N PRO A 65 -3.73 -13.33 -7.51
CA PRO A 65 -4.72 -14.16 -8.22
C PRO A 65 -6.10 -14.18 -7.55
N GLN A 66 -6.16 -14.16 -6.21
CA GLN A 66 -7.41 -14.16 -5.46
C GLN A 66 -8.20 -12.87 -5.70
N THR A 67 -7.59 -11.71 -5.47
CA THR A 67 -8.17 -10.39 -5.76
C THR A 67 -8.61 -10.29 -7.22
N ARG A 68 -7.80 -10.78 -8.16
CA ARG A 68 -8.13 -10.79 -9.59
C ARG A 68 -9.43 -11.56 -9.87
N ARG A 69 -9.60 -12.75 -9.28
CA ARG A 69 -10.85 -13.52 -9.42
C ARG A 69 -12.06 -12.76 -8.86
N HIS A 70 -11.92 -12.11 -7.70
CA HIS A 70 -12.98 -11.29 -7.12
C HIS A 70 -13.40 -10.15 -8.05
N ILE A 71 -12.42 -9.43 -8.60
CA ILE A 71 -12.67 -8.31 -9.51
C ILE A 71 -13.28 -8.81 -10.83
N SER A 72 -12.72 -9.84 -11.44
CA SER A 72 -13.25 -10.36 -12.71
C SER A 72 -14.70 -10.85 -12.57
N ALA A 73 -15.06 -11.43 -11.43
CA ALA A 73 -16.46 -11.78 -11.15
C ALA A 73 -17.34 -10.53 -11.02
N ALA A 74 -16.86 -9.48 -10.34
CA ALA A 74 -17.59 -8.23 -10.17
C ALA A 74 -17.80 -7.49 -11.50
N GLU A 75 -16.76 -7.42 -12.33
CA GLU A 75 -16.81 -6.81 -13.65
C GLU A 75 -17.70 -7.58 -14.61
N LEU A 76 -17.65 -8.92 -14.57
CA LEU A 76 -18.55 -9.73 -15.38
C LEU A 76 -20.01 -9.47 -15.00
N LEU A 77 -20.32 -9.38 -13.69
CA LEU A 77 -21.65 -9.04 -13.21
C LEU A 77 -22.09 -7.65 -13.69
N ASP A 78 -21.26 -6.62 -13.45
CA ASP A 78 -21.51 -5.22 -13.82
C ASP A 78 -21.79 -5.09 -15.34
N ASN A 79 -20.91 -5.66 -16.16
CA ASN A 79 -21.03 -5.62 -17.62
C ASN A 79 -22.20 -6.47 -18.15
N THR A 80 -22.50 -7.62 -17.56
CA THR A 80 -23.63 -8.47 -17.98
C THR A 80 -24.96 -7.76 -17.70
N VAL A 81 -25.08 -7.09 -16.56
CA VAL A 81 -26.27 -6.29 -16.22
C VAL A 81 -26.46 -5.14 -17.21
N GLU A 82 -25.37 -4.46 -17.59
CA GLU A 82 -25.41 -3.43 -18.65
C GLU A 82 -25.92 -3.99 -19.98
N LEU A 83 -25.33 -5.10 -20.46
CA LEU A 83 -25.72 -5.72 -21.73
C LEU A 83 -27.18 -6.22 -21.72
N ILE A 84 -27.60 -6.89 -20.64
CA ILE A 84 -28.98 -7.37 -20.52
C ILE A 84 -29.94 -6.19 -20.64
N ARG A 85 -29.65 -5.04 -20.03
CA ARG A 85 -30.54 -3.88 -20.11
C ARG A 85 -30.63 -3.32 -21.53
N GLU A 86 -29.51 -3.22 -22.25
CA GLU A 86 -29.52 -2.79 -23.65
C GLU A 86 -30.36 -3.72 -24.52
N MET A 87 -30.26 -5.03 -24.28
CA MET A 87 -31.10 -6.04 -24.95
C MET A 87 -32.57 -5.97 -24.49
N VAL A 88 -32.83 -5.74 -23.20
CA VAL A 88 -34.18 -5.71 -22.60
C VAL A 88 -34.95 -4.43 -22.97
N TYR A 89 -34.28 -3.36 -23.43
CA TYR A 89 -34.96 -2.26 -24.13
C TYR A 89 -35.67 -2.70 -25.43
N THR A 90 -35.52 -3.95 -25.88
CA THR A 90 -36.31 -4.54 -26.97
C THR A 90 -37.33 -5.60 -26.56
N SER A 91 -37.44 -5.97 -25.28
CA SER A 91 -38.43 -6.94 -24.79
C SER A 91 -38.55 -6.92 -23.26
N THR A 92 -39.75 -6.71 -22.74
CA THR A 92 -40.07 -6.80 -21.30
C THR A 92 -39.88 -8.23 -20.77
N MET A 93 -39.00 -8.39 -19.78
CA MET A 93 -38.93 -9.59 -18.93
C MET A 93 -38.87 -9.19 -17.44
N PRO A 94 -39.42 -10.01 -16.53
CA PRO A 94 -39.43 -9.71 -15.10
C PRO A 94 -38.05 -9.92 -14.47
N GLN A 95 -37.74 -9.11 -13.45
CA GLN A 95 -36.54 -9.24 -12.62
C GLN A 95 -36.41 -10.65 -12.03
N SER A 96 -35.32 -11.33 -12.37
CA SER A 96 -34.85 -12.50 -11.62
C SER A 96 -33.81 -12.06 -10.60
N SER A 97 -34.10 -12.31 -9.32
CA SER A 97 -33.12 -12.17 -8.25
C SER A 97 -32.14 -13.34 -8.31
N LEU A 98 -30.84 -13.07 -8.52
CA LEU A 98 -29.77 -14.06 -8.39
C LEU A 98 -29.52 -14.33 -6.90
N PRO A 99 -29.74 -15.58 -6.40
CA PRO A 99 -29.44 -15.91 -5.02
C PRO A 99 -27.96 -16.29 -4.91
N GLY A 100 -27.15 -15.36 -4.43
CA GLY A 100 -25.74 -15.58 -4.12
C GLY A 100 -25.41 -15.23 -2.68
N THR A 101 -26.03 -15.91 -1.70
CA THR A 101 -25.62 -15.78 -0.29
C THR A 101 -24.19 -16.28 -0.15
N MET A 102 -23.24 -15.35 -0.07
CA MET A 102 -21.84 -15.63 0.20
C MET A 102 -21.75 -16.28 1.58
N GLN A 103 -21.39 -17.56 1.66
CA GLN A 103 -21.34 -18.28 2.94
C GLN A 103 -20.44 -17.52 3.93
N ARG A 104 -20.96 -17.31 5.14
CA ARG A 104 -20.21 -16.69 6.24
C ARG A 104 -18.98 -17.58 6.55
N PRO A 105 -17.76 -17.03 6.58
CA PRO A 105 -16.57 -17.81 6.87
C PRO A 105 -16.71 -18.46 8.25
N ARG A 106 -16.41 -19.76 8.35
CA ARG A 106 -16.34 -20.45 9.64
C ARG A 106 -14.96 -20.22 10.25
N CYS A 107 -14.92 -19.52 11.38
CA CYS A 107 -13.68 -19.26 12.10
C CYS A 107 -13.14 -20.54 12.73
N LYS A 108 -11.87 -20.85 12.43
CA LYS A 108 -11.19 -22.01 13.00
C LYS A 108 -10.86 -21.74 14.47
N THR A 109 -11.16 -22.72 15.33
CA THR A 109 -10.81 -22.70 16.75
C THR A 109 -9.68 -23.70 17.00
N GLY A 110 -8.45 -23.22 17.16
CA GLY A 110 -7.28 -24.05 17.39
C GLY A 110 -6.08 -23.21 17.83
N CYS A 111 -5.05 -23.83 18.40
CA CYS A 111 -3.94 -23.12 19.05
C CYS A 111 -3.32 -22.00 18.19
N LEU A 112 -3.10 -22.24 16.90
CA LEU A 112 -2.54 -21.23 15.99
C LEU A 112 -3.53 -20.11 15.63
N SER A 113 -4.80 -20.44 15.36
CA SER A 113 -5.81 -19.45 14.95
C SER A 113 -6.33 -18.60 16.11
N GLU A 114 -6.20 -19.09 17.34
CA GLU A 114 -6.48 -18.34 18.56
C GLU A 114 -5.33 -17.38 18.94
N ARG A 115 -4.08 -17.70 18.54
CA ARG A 115 -2.88 -16.96 18.95
C ARG A 115 -2.38 -15.94 17.93
N TYR A 116 -2.56 -16.22 16.64
CA TYR A 116 -2.00 -15.42 15.56
C TYR A 116 -3.07 -14.93 14.59
N ARG A 117 -2.85 -13.72 14.06
CA ARG A 117 -3.71 -13.11 13.05
C ARG A 117 -3.68 -13.93 11.76
N SER A 118 -4.82 -14.08 11.10
CA SER A 118 -4.86 -14.56 9.72
C SER A 118 -4.12 -13.59 8.79
N PHE A 119 -3.66 -14.04 7.62
CA PHE A 119 -3.09 -13.14 6.61
C PHE A 119 -4.16 -12.34 5.86
N THR A 120 -5.39 -12.86 5.83
CA THR A 120 -6.52 -12.24 5.15
C THR A 120 -7.26 -11.23 6.03
N GLY A 121 -6.93 -11.13 7.32
CA GLY A 121 -7.69 -10.35 8.30
C GLY A 121 -9.02 -11.00 8.73
N GLU A 122 -9.43 -12.10 8.09
CA GLU A 122 -10.65 -12.82 8.46
C GLU A 122 -10.60 -13.33 9.89
N CYS A 123 -11.76 -13.38 10.54
CA CYS A 123 -11.96 -13.86 11.91
C CYS A 123 -11.25 -13.06 13.00
N ASN A 124 -10.79 -11.84 12.70
CA ASN A 124 -10.41 -10.88 13.75
C ASN A 124 -11.62 -10.60 14.66
N ASN A 125 -12.75 -10.25 14.05
CA ASN A 125 -14.05 -10.25 14.72
C ASN A 125 -14.75 -11.61 14.50
N ARG A 126 -15.06 -12.34 15.57
CA ARG A 126 -15.72 -13.66 15.47
C ARG A 126 -17.20 -13.59 15.16
N HIS A 127 -17.85 -12.50 15.58
CA HIS A 127 -19.23 -12.23 15.24
C HIS A 127 -19.33 -11.74 13.80
N HIS A 128 -18.39 -10.95 13.31
CA HIS A 128 -18.35 -10.46 11.93
C HIS A 128 -17.05 -10.88 11.21
N PRO A 129 -16.92 -12.15 10.77
CA PRO A 129 -15.65 -12.70 10.28
C PRO A 129 -14.98 -11.99 9.11
N LYS A 130 -15.71 -11.15 8.36
CA LYS A 130 -15.20 -10.39 7.21
C LYS A 130 -14.87 -8.94 7.52
N TRP A 131 -15.22 -8.43 8.69
CA TRP A 131 -14.93 -7.05 9.05
C TRP A 131 -13.42 -6.79 9.08
N GLY A 132 -12.99 -5.81 8.29
CA GLY A 132 -11.58 -5.49 8.07
C GLY A 132 -10.76 -6.51 7.27
N ALA A 133 -11.38 -7.56 6.72
CA ALA A 133 -10.67 -8.57 5.92
C ALA A 133 -10.32 -8.03 4.52
N ALA A 134 -9.25 -8.58 3.92
CA ALA A 134 -8.87 -8.28 2.56
C ALA A 134 -9.93 -8.74 1.55
N ASN A 135 -10.00 -8.04 0.42
CA ASN A 135 -10.98 -8.24 -0.66
C ASN A 135 -12.44 -8.04 -0.23
N THR A 136 -12.68 -7.10 0.70
CA THR A 136 -14.01 -6.69 1.13
C THR A 136 -14.30 -5.25 0.67
N PRO A 137 -15.57 -4.86 0.47
CA PRO A 137 -15.92 -3.48 0.14
C PRO A 137 -15.47 -2.53 1.25
N TYR A 138 -15.08 -1.32 0.87
CA TYR A 138 -14.86 -0.25 1.86
C TYR A 138 -16.16 0.03 2.64
N SER A 139 -16.02 0.48 3.90
CA SER A 139 -17.16 1.03 4.63
C SER A 139 -17.55 2.39 4.05
N ARG A 140 -18.82 2.76 4.20
CA ARG A 140 -19.33 4.07 3.80
C ARG A 140 -19.89 4.80 5.00
N TRP A 141 -19.30 5.94 5.31
CA TRP A 141 -19.81 6.84 6.35
C TRP A 141 -20.96 7.72 5.83
N LEU A 142 -21.04 7.92 4.52
CA LEU A 142 -22.12 8.61 3.82
C LEU A 142 -22.51 7.83 2.56
N PRO A 143 -23.78 7.93 2.11
CA PRO A 143 -24.21 7.34 0.84
C PRO A 143 -23.33 7.78 -0.35
N PRO A 144 -23.13 6.91 -1.36
CA PRO A 144 -22.36 7.28 -2.54
C PRO A 144 -23.08 8.34 -3.38
N GLU A 145 -22.31 9.26 -3.94
CA GLU A 145 -22.80 10.26 -4.89
C GLU A 145 -22.23 10.00 -6.28
N TYR A 146 -23.05 9.38 -7.13
CA TYR A 146 -22.76 9.10 -8.54
C TYR A 146 -23.68 9.92 -9.45
N GLU A 147 -23.35 10.00 -10.73
CA GLU A 147 -24.15 10.69 -11.75
C GLU A 147 -25.42 9.90 -12.11
N ASP A 148 -25.36 8.58 -12.02
CA ASP A 148 -26.51 7.68 -12.18
C ASP A 148 -26.64 6.71 -11.00
N VAL A 149 -27.75 5.97 -10.99
CA VAL A 149 -28.03 5.00 -9.93
C VAL A 149 -27.05 3.83 -9.92
N ARG A 150 -26.30 3.56 -10.98
CA ARG A 150 -25.44 2.37 -11.11
C ARG A 150 -24.02 2.59 -10.63
N GLY A 151 -23.54 3.83 -10.75
CA GLY A 151 -22.21 4.20 -10.28
C GLY A 151 -21.36 4.92 -11.31
N VAL A 152 -21.96 5.52 -12.34
CA VAL A 152 -21.27 6.42 -13.27
C VAL A 152 -20.67 7.57 -12.44
N PRO A 153 -19.35 7.80 -12.51
CA PRO A 153 -18.70 8.85 -11.72
C PRO A 153 -19.19 10.22 -12.17
N ARG A 154 -19.25 11.18 -11.24
CA ARG A 154 -19.60 12.55 -11.60
C ARG A 154 -18.59 13.17 -12.55
N GLY A 155 -19.09 13.91 -13.54
CA GLY A 155 -18.27 14.49 -14.60
C GLY A 155 -17.98 13.50 -15.73
N TRP A 156 -18.74 12.39 -15.79
CA TRP A 156 -18.73 11.49 -16.92
C TRP A 156 -19.33 12.17 -18.14
N ASP A 157 -20.52 12.74 -17.99
CA ASP A 157 -21.08 13.72 -18.92
C ASP A 157 -20.58 15.14 -18.56
N PRO A 158 -19.79 15.78 -19.44
CA PRO A 158 -19.26 17.12 -19.19
C PRO A 158 -20.34 18.21 -19.20
N GLU A 159 -21.51 17.94 -19.77
CA GLU A 159 -22.63 18.88 -19.84
C GLU A 159 -23.60 18.72 -18.65
N HIS A 160 -23.40 17.71 -17.80
CA HIS A 160 -24.26 17.47 -16.65
C HIS A 160 -24.15 18.60 -15.61
N ILE A 161 -25.30 19.09 -15.17
CA ILE A 161 -25.40 20.23 -14.25
C ILE A 161 -25.65 19.73 -12.82
N TYR A 162 -24.73 20.08 -11.94
CA TYR A 162 -24.79 19.86 -10.49
C TYR A 162 -25.03 21.20 -9.80
N TYR A 163 -26.19 21.36 -9.14
CA TYR A 163 -26.53 22.57 -8.39
C TYR A 163 -26.33 23.88 -9.21
N ASN A 164 -26.80 23.91 -10.46
CA ASN A 164 -26.64 25.01 -11.43
C ASN A 164 -25.22 25.24 -11.98
N TYR A 165 -24.28 24.30 -11.77
CA TYR A 165 -22.92 24.38 -12.32
C TYR A 165 -22.49 23.08 -12.99
N THR A 166 -21.65 23.15 -14.02
CA THR A 166 -20.91 21.97 -14.51
C THR A 166 -19.67 21.75 -13.65
N LEU A 167 -19.20 20.50 -13.55
CA LEU A 167 -17.96 20.24 -12.81
C LEU A 167 -16.75 20.70 -13.61
N PRO A 168 -15.80 21.42 -12.99
CA PRO A 168 -14.58 21.82 -13.67
C PRO A 168 -13.73 20.59 -14.01
N PRO A 169 -13.00 20.60 -15.14
CA PRO A 169 -12.02 19.57 -15.43
C PRO A 169 -11.00 19.44 -14.29
N VAL A 170 -10.78 18.22 -13.78
CA VAL A 170 -9.89 18.01 -12.62
C VAL A 170 -8.45 18.49 -12.88
N ARG A 171 -8.00 18.47 -14.14
CA ARG A 171 -6.68 18.99 -14.53
C ARG A 171 -6.62 20.52 -14.47
N LEU A 172 -7.72 21.21 -14.74
CA LEU A 172 -7.82 22.66 -14.57
C LEU A 172 -7.75 23.03 -13.09
N VAL A 173 -8.51 22.34 -12.23
CA VAL A 173 -8.43 22.55 -10.77
C VAL A 173 -7.00 22.31 -10.25
N SER A 174 -6.32 21.27 -10.74
CA SER A 174 -4.91 21.03 -10.39
C SER A 174 -3.96 22.16 -10.81
N GLN A 175 -4.24 22.86 -11.91
CA GLN A 175 -3.43 23.99 -12.36
C GLN A 175 -3.73 25.24 -11.56
N ASP A 176 -5.01 25.56 -11.37
CA ASP A 176 -5.42 26.83 -10.79
C ASP A 176 -5.28 26.84 -9.25
N VAL A 177 -5.42 25.69 -8.60
CA VAL A 177 -5.45 25.59 -7.13
C VAL A 177 -4.17 24.98 -6.54
N LEU A 178 -3.58 23.98 -7.19
CA LEU A 178 -2.49 23.18 -6.60
C LEU A 178 -1.11 23.45 -7.20
N TYR A 179 -1.02 24.13 -8.34
CA TYR A 179 0.26 24.37 -8.99
C TYR A 179 1.11 25.36 -8.20
N THR A 180 2.38 25.00 -7.99
CA THR A 180 3.40 25.91 -7.48
C THR A 180 4.74 25.60 -8.14
N HIS A 181 5.58 26.63 -8.24
CA HIS A 181 6.98 26.48 -8.64
C HIS A 181 7.78 25.80 -7.53
N ASN A 182 8.78 24.98 -7.90
CA ASN A 182 9.60 24.24 -6.93
C ASN A 182 10.38 25.18 -6.01
N GLU A 183 10.77 26.34 -6.52
CA GLU A 183 11.50 27.39 -5.79
C GLU A 183 10.64 28.02 -4.67
N ASN A 184 9.31 27.90 -4.77
CA ASN A 184 8.37 28.44 -3.79
C ASN A 184 7.99 27.41 -2.71
N ILE A 185 8.51 26.18 -2.78
CA ILE A 185 8.23 25.14 -1.79
C ILE A 185 9.06 25.41 -0.53
N SER A 186 8.39 25.74 0.57
CA SER A 186 9.03 25.87 1.89
C SER A 186 9.30 24.50 2.52
N LEU A 187 10.49 24.32 3.09
CA LEU A 187 10.79 23.15 3.91
C LEU A 187 10.18 23.30 5.31
N ASP A 188 9.65 22.19 5.85
CA ASP A 188 9.27 22.12 7.25
C ASP A 188 10.53 22.04 8.13
N SER A 189 10.64 22.93 9.11
CA SER A 189 11.78 23.00 10.02
C SER A 189 11.64 22.09 11.26
N SER A 190 10.43 21.59 11.50
CA SER A 190 10.02 20.82 12.68
C SER A 190 9.78 19.34 12.38
N LEU A 191 9.45 18.99 11.14
CA LEU A 191 9.12 17.64 10.71
C LEU A 191 10.12 17.11 9.69
N SER A 192 10.65 15.92 9.95
CA SER A 192 11.53 15.23 9.00
C SER A 192 10.73 14.66 7.84
N HIS A 193 11.36 14.48 6.68
CA HIS A 193 10.72 13.83 5.53
C HIS A 193 10.25 12.39 5.81
N LEU A 194 10.78 11.73 6.85
CA LEU A 194 10.24 10.45 7.31
C LEU A 194 8.74 10.50 7.66
N LEU A 195 8.19 11.66 8.06
CA LEU A 195 6.76 11.77 8.32
C LEU A 195 5.92 11.46 7.06
N VAL A 196 6.29 12.05 5.93
CA VAL A 196 5.62 11.85 4.63
C VAL A 196 5.63 10.37 4.27
N GLU A 197 6.77 9.76 4.52
CA GLU A 197 7.14 8.42 4.12
C GLU A 197 6.49 7.37 5.01
N TRP A 198 6.44 7.62 6.31
CA TRP A 198 5.67 6.81 7.23
C TRP A 198 4.16 6.88 6.93
N GLY A 199 3.67 8.03 6.45
CA GLY A 199 2.29 8.18 5.98
C GLY A 199 1.97 7.27 4.81
N GLN A 200 2.84 7.20 3.80
CA GLN A 200 2.66 6.24 2.70
C GLN A 200 2.84 4.79 3.17
N TRP A 201 3.82 4.54 4.03
CA TRP A 201 4.08 3.22 4.62
C TRP A 201 2.86 2.63 5.33
N ILE A 202 2.15 3.44 6.13
CA ILE A 202 0.93 2.98 6.81
C ILE A 202 -0.28 2.90 5.88
N ASP A 203 -0.43 3.80 4.89
CA ASP A 203 -1.48 3.67 3.85
C ASP A 203 -1.40 2.30 3.17
N HIS A 204 -0.18 1.85 2.90
CA HIS A 204 0.09 0.56 2.28
C HIS A 204 -0.22 -0.65 3.16
N ASP A 205 -0.49 -0.45 4.46
CA ASP A 205 -0.88 -1.52 5.37
C ASP A 205 -2.41 -1.68 5.48
N PHE A 206 -3.18 -0.61 5.29
CA PHE A 206 -4.63 -0.65 5.49
C PHE A 206 -5.48 -0.41 4.25
N ALA A 207 -4.96 0.17 3.17
CA ALA A 207 -5.75 0.47 1.96
C ALA A 207 -5.01 0.17 0.66
N LEU A 208 -5.64 -0.62 -0.20
CA LEU A 208 -5.25 -0.79 -1.60
C LEU A 208 -6.51 -0.92 -2.45
N THR A 209 -6.84 0.14 -3.19
CA THR A 209 -7.95 0.09 -4.15
C THR A 209 -7.45 -0.40 -5.51
N PRO A 210 -7.79 -1.64 -5.92
CA PRO A 210 -7.32 -2.15 -7.19
C PRO A 210 -8.06 -1.49 -8.36
N GLN A 211 -7.38 -1.43 -9.50
CA GLN A 211 -7.97 -1.01 -10.77
C GLN A 211 -8.53 -2.23 -11.54
N SER A 212 -9.33 -1.97 -12.56
CA SER A 212 -9.76 -2.99 -13.50
C SER A 212 -8.56 -3.72 -14.11
N PRO A 213 -8.52 -5.08 -14.10
CA PRO A 213 -7.52 -5.86 -14.82
C PRO A 213 -7.58 -5.67 -16.33
N SER A 214 -8.76 -5.34 -16.87
CA SER A 214 -8.90 -5.01 -18.29
C SER A 214 -8.30 -3.64 -18.56
N THR A 215 -7.42 -3.56 -19.57
CA THR A 215 -6.93 -2.29 -20.12
C THR A 215 -7.73 -1.83 -21.35
N ALA A 216 -8.65 -2.66 -21.83
CA ALA A 216 -9.50 -2.37 -22.97
C ALA A 216 -10.89 -1.97 -22.51
N ALA A 217 -11.43 -0.96 -23.16
CA ALA A 217 -12.79 -0.52 -23.03
C ALA A 217 -13.76 -1.65 -23.43
N PHE A 218 -14.79 -1.86 -22.62
CA PHE A 218 -15.67 -3.02 -22.73
C PHE A 218 -16.44 -3.05 -24.05
N ARG A 219 -16.99 -1.90 -24.48
CA ARG A 219 -17.84 -1.85 -25.68
C ARG A 219 -17.02 -1.75 -26.96
N THR A 220 -15.97 -0.94 -26.91
CA THR A 220 -15.21 -0.56 -28.10
C THR A 220 -13.92 -1.37 -28.30
N GLY A 221 -13.46 -2.10 -27.29
CA GLY A 221 -12.16 -2.77 -27.29
C GLY A 221 -10.97 -1.80 -27.28
N ALA A 222 -11.21 -0.50 -27.17
CA ALA A 222 -10.18 0.53 -27.24
C ALA A 222 -9.25 0.46 -26.01
N ASP A 223 -7.94 0.54 -26.23
CA ASP A 223 -6.97 0.60 -25.13
C ASP A 223 -7.08 1.94 -24.39
N CYS A 224 -7.47 1.91 -23.11
CA CYS A 224 -7.64 3.09 -22.25
C CYS A 224 -6.36 3.95 -22.13
N THR A 225 -5.18 3.39 -22.43
CA THR A 225 -3.93 4.15 -22.44
C THR A 225 -3.71 4.95 -23.74
N ARG A 226 -4.53 4.71 -24.76
CA ARG A 226 -4.40 5.31 -26.09
C ARG A 226 -5.65 6.06 -26.54
N THR A 227 -6.77 5.86 -25.85
CA THR A 227 -8.04 6.54 -26.14
C THR A 227 -8.37 7.60 -25.10
N CYS A 228 -8.99 8.68 -25.58
CA CYS A 228 -9.62 9.68 -24.72
C CYS A 228 -11.15 9.49 -24.65
N SER A 229 -11.65 8.37 -25.17
CA SER A 229 -13.05 7.97 -25.05
C SER A 229 -13.39 7.58 -23.61
N ARG A 230 -14.59 7.97 -23.16
CA ARG A 230 -15.16 7.54 -21.89
C ARG A 230 -15.96 6.26 -22.13
N ASP A 231 -15.36 5.12 -21.83
CA ASP A 231 -15.98 3.80 -21.94
C ASP A 231 -15.36 2.91 -20.87
N THR A 232 -16.16 2.22 -20.06
CA THR A 232 -15.68 1.46 -18.89
C THR A 232 -14.65 0.42 -19.34
N PRO A 233 -13.48 0.30 -18.68
CA PRO A 233 -13.08 0.94 -17.42
C PRO A 233 -12.36 2.30 -17.57
N CYS A 234 -12.25 2.84 -18.79
CA CYS A 234 -11.59 4.10 -19.07
C CYS A 234 -12.42 5.30 -18.58
N PHE A 235 -11.80 6.19 -17.82
CA PHE A 235 -12.37 7.50 -17.47
C PHE A 235 -11.30 8.59 -17.57
N PRO A 236 -10.83 8.90 -18.79
CA PRO A 236 -9.64 9.71 -19.03
C PRO A 236 -9.80 11.16 -18.54
N ILE A 237 -8.73 11.71 -17.98
CA ILE A 237 -8.68 13.09 -17.51
C ILE A 237 -8.39 14.00 -18.70
N GLN A 238 -9.35 14.83 -19.08
CA GLN A 238 -9.19 15.78 -20.18
C GLN A 238 -8.15 16.85 -19.85
N ILE A 239 -7.28 17.17 -20.81
CA ILE A 239 -6.28 18.22 -20.67
C ILE A 239 -6.83 19.50 -21.30
N PRO A 240 -6.98 20.60 -20.54
CA PRO A 240 -7.47 21.85 -21.10
C PRO A 240 -6.44 22.46 -22.07
N LEU A 241 -6.90 23.22 -23.06
CA LEU A 241 -6.02 23.89 -24.03
C LEU A 241 -5.05 24.89 -23.39
N SER A 242 -5.41 25.41 -22.20
CA SER A 242 -4.56 26.30 -21.40
C SER A 242 -3.41 25.59 -20.70
N ASP A 243 -3.34 24.25 -20.73
CA ASP A 243 -2.33 23.50 -19.98
C ASP A 243 -0.91 23.81 -20.47
N PRO A 244 0.04 24.21 -19.60
CA PRO A 244 1.41 24.49 -20.03
C PRO A 244 2.14 23.25 -20.60
N ARG A 245 1.61 22.05 -20.40
CA ARG A 245 2.11 20.79 -20.95
C ARG A 245 1.46 20.41 -22.29
N THR A 246 0.96 21.38 -23.07
CA THR A 246 0.33 21.16 -24.38
C THR A 246 1.21 20.38 -25.36
N GLY A 247 0.58 19.62 -26.27
CA GLY A 247 1.24 19.07 -27.47
C GLY A 247 1.68 17.61 -27.41
N ILE A 248 1.48 16.91 -26.28
CA ILE A 248 1.86 15.49 -26.14
C ILE A 248 0.64 14.56 -26.27
N GLN A 249 -0.49 14.92 -25.67
CA GLN A 249 -1.73 14.15 -25.66
C GLN A 249 -2.93 15.04 -25.29
N SER A 250 -4.15 14.70 -25.71
CA SER A 250 -5.38 15.44 -25.40
C SER A 250 -6.01 15.05 -24.06
N CYS A 251 -5.61 13.92 -23.49
CA CYS A 251 -6.05 13.47 -22.17
C CYS A 251 -4.95 12.67 -21.45
N MET A 252 -5.07 12.52 -20.13
CA MET A 252 -4.26 11.60 -19.33
C MET A 252 -5.04 10.30 -19.08
N PRO A 253 -4.42 9.11 -19.27
CA PRO A 253 -5.05 7.84 -18.97
C PRO A 253 -5.48 7.75 -17.51
N PHE A 254 -6.72 7.32 -17.29
CA PHE A 254 -7.24 7.06 -15.95
C PHE A 254 -8.23 5.90 -16.00
N PHE A 255 -8.02 4.94 -15.10
CA PHE A 255 -8.80 3.72 -15.01
C PHE A 255 -9.65 3.78 -13.76
N ARG A 256 -10.95 3.49 -13.93
CA ARG A 256 -11.86 3.36 -12.79
C ARG A 256 -11.36 2.23 -11.87
N SER A 257 -11.47 2.47 -10.57
CA SER A 257 -11.29 1.43 -9.56
C SER A 257 -12.24 0.25 -9.83
N ALA A 258 -11.76 -0.96 -9.59
CA ALA A 258 -12.53 -2.17 -9.81
C ALA A 258 -13.80 -2.19 -8.94
N PRO A 259 -14.91 -2.77 -9.44
CA PRO A 259 -16.12 -2.93 -8.67
C PRO A 259 -15.98 -4.06 -7.64
N SER A 260 -16.76 -3.98 -6.55
CA SER A 260 -17.00 -5.09 -5.61
C SER A 260 -18.24 -5.89 -6.02
N CYS A 261 -18.20 -7.23 -5.91
CA CYS A 261 -19.39 -8.09 -6.10
C CYS A 261 -20.45 -7.89 -5.00
N VAL A 262 -20.04 -7.35 -3.85
CA VAL A 262 -20.86 -7.27 -2.64
C VAL A 262 -21.04 -5.79 -2.29
N GLY A 263 -22.30 -5.36 -2.19
CA GLY A 263 -22.66 -4.07 -1.62
C GLY A 263 -22.34 -4.06 -0.12
N SER A 264 -22.00 -2.89 0.44
CA SER A 264 -21.71 -2.77 1.87
C SER A 264 -22.93 -3.22 2.70
N GLU A 265 -22.77 -4.17 3.61
CA GLU A 265 -23.84 -4.66 4.52
C GLU A 265 -24.27 -3.61 5.57
N THR A 266 -23.77 -2.38 5.49
CA THR A 266 -23.78 -1.38 6.55
C THR A 266 -25.11 -0.67 6.78
N PHE A 267 -26.15 -0.93 5.95
CA PHE A 267 -27.45 -0.26 6.09
C PHE A 267 -28.61 -1.26 6.20
N PRO A 268 -29.21 -1.43 7.38
CA PRO A 268 -30.49 -2.12 7.53
C PRO A 268 -31.57 -1.37 6.73
N GLY A 269 -32.10 -1.99 5.68
CA GLY A 269 -33.11 -1.39 4.79
C GLY A 269 -32.58 -0.85 3.47
N ALA A 270 -31.27 -0.92 3.20
CA ALA A 270 -30.76 -0.71 1.85
C ALA A 270 -31.09 -1.93 0.99
N THR A 271 -31.73 -1.70 -0.17
CA THR A 271 -31.92 -2.75 -1.17
C THR A 271 -30.56 -3.33 -1.57
N PRO A 272 -30.39 -4.67 -1.67
CA PRO A 272 -29.08 -5.34 -1.83
C PRO A 272 -28.29 -5.00 -3.10
N HIS A 273 -28.86 -4.22 -4.00
CA HIS A 273 -28.28 -3.83 -5.26
C HIS A 273 -28.65 -2.36 -5.42
N HIS A 274 -27.72 -1.48 -5.82
CA HIS A 274 -27.96 -0.47 -6.86
C HIS A 274 -26.70 0.35 -7.15
N HIS A 275 -25.80 0.63 -6.20
CA HIS A 275 -24.64 1.49 -6.44
C HIS A 275 -23.30 0.73 -6.50
N ARG A 276 -22.41 1.15 -7.42
CA ARG A 276 -21.03 0.63 -7.52
C ARG A 276 -20.25 0.86 -6.23
N GLU A 277 -19.72 -0.22 -5.67
CA GLU A 277 -18.75 -0.18 -4.58
C GLU A 277 -17.34 -0.50 -5.06
N GLN A 278 -16.34 -0.01 -4.33
CA GLN A 278 -14.93 -0.38 -4.50
C GLN A 278 -14.53 -1.30 -3.35
N LEU A 279 -13.58 -2.19 -3.59
CA LEU A 279 -13.04 -3.09 -2.58
C LEU A 279 -11.64 -2.69 -2.14
N ASN A 280 -11.32 -3.01 -0.89
CA ASN A 280 -9.98 -2.98 -0.36
C ASN A 280 -9.31 -4.34 -0.61
N ALA A 281 -8.22 -4.37 -1.38
CA ALA A 281 -7.53 -5.62 -1.72
C ALA A 281 -6.64 -6.15 -0.58
N ILE A 282 -6.40 -5.34 0.45
CA ILE A 282 -5.58 -5.68 1.62
C ILE A 282 -6.40 -5.58 2.91
N THR A 283 -5.83 -6.05 4.02
CA THR A 283 -6.53 -5.98 5.32
C THR A 283 -6.70 -4.52 5.76
N SER A 284 -7.70 -4.22 6.59
CA SER A 284 -7.90 -2.87 7.16
C SER A 284 -7.12 -2.64 8.45
N PHE A 285 -6.48 -3.69 8.98
CA PHE A 285 -5.78 -3.62 10.26
C PHE A 285 -4.36 -3.10 10.06
N VAL A 286 -3.84 -2.41 11.06
CA VAL A 286 -2.40 -2.10 11.12
C VAL A 286 -1.68 -3.32 11.66
N ASP A 287 -1.36 -4.27 10.79
CA ASP A 287 -0.81 -5.59 11.13
C ASP A 287 0.46 -5.98 10.36
N ALA A 288 1.06 -5.00 9.68
CA ALA A 288 2.23 -5.12 8.83
C ALA A 288 2.04 -6.02 7.58
N SER A 289 0.83 -6.07 7.04
CA SER A 289 0.47 -6.74 5.78
C SER A 289 1.28 -6.26 4.57
N MET A 290 1.76 -5.02 4.55
CA MET A 290 2.71 -4.54 3.52
C MET A 290 4.05 -5.30 3.52
N VAL A 291 4.41 -5.95 4.63
CA VAL A 291 5.58 -6.83 4.75
C VAL A 291 5.19 -8.29 4.53
N TYR A 292 4.07 -8.74 5.11
CA TYR A 292 3.70 -10.16 5.17
C TYR A 292 2.69 -10.63 4.12
N GLY A 293 2.12 -9.71 3.35
CA GLY A 293 1.06 -9.97 2.38
C GLY A 293 -0.33 -10.13 3.01
N SER A 294 -1.35 -9.84 2.20
CA SER A 294 -2.77 -9.93 2.60
C SER A 294 -3.47 -11.23 2.14
N SER A 295 -2.71 -12.28 1.80
CA SER A 295 -3.26 -13.59 1.45
C SER A 295 -2.28 -14.71 1.80
N SER A 296 -2.81 -15.89 2.13
CA SER A 296 -1.97 -17.04 2.49
C SER A 296 -0.98 -17.46 1.38
N PRO A 297 -1.35 -17.48 0.08
CA PRO A 297 -0.39 -17.78 -0.98
C PRO A 297 0.73 -16.75 -1.08
N MET A 298 0.41 -15.46 -0.93
CA MET A 298 1.43 -14.39 -0.92
C MET A 298 2.37 -14.54 0.27
N ALA A 299 1.81 -14.72 1.48
CA ALA A 299 2.59 -14.89 2.69
C ALA A 299 3.54 -16.10 2.61
N ALA A 300 3.10 -17.21 2.01
CA ALA A 300 3.95 -18.37 1.78
C ALA A 300 5.08 -18.06 0.76
N ALA A 301 4.78 -17.33 -0.32
CA ALA A 301 5.76 -16.97 -1.35
C ALA A 301 6.85 -16.00 -0.84
N LEU A 302 6.53 -15.19 0.17
CA LEU A 302 7.48 -14.26 0.81
C LEU A 302 8.43 -14.94 1.81
N ARG A 303 8.18 -16.22 2.16
CA ARG A 303 8.99 -16.96 3.14
C ARG A 303 10.11 -17.74 2.46
N ASN A 304 11.24 -17.84 3.14
CA ASN A 304 12.27 -18.81 2.82
C ASN A 304 11.87 -20.18 3.38
N LEU A 305 11.09 -20.94 2.62
CA LEU A 305 10.59 -22.26 3.03
C LEU A 305 11.71 -23.31 3.17
N SER A 306 12.88 -23.08 2.57
CA SER A 306 14.06 -23.93 2.71
C SER A 306 14.83 -23.66 4.01
N SER A 307 14.56 -22.52 4.68
CA SER A 307 15.24 -22.15 5.92
C SER A 307 14.66 -22.92 7.12
N PRO A 308 15.52 -23.49 8.00
CA PRO A 308 15.06 -24.13 9.24
C PRO A 308 14.58 -23.13 10.30
N LEU A 309 14.65 -21.82 10.04
CA LEU A 309 14.31 -20.78 11.03
C LEU A 309 13.01 -20.03 10.71
N GLY A 310 12.40 -20.26 9.54
CA GLY A 310 11.16 -19.58 9.17
C GLY A 310 11.36 -18.12 8.74
N LEU A 311 12.51 -17.81 8.14
CA LEU A 311 12.86 -16.47 7.67
C LEU A 311 11.97 -16.00 6.52
N LEU A 312 11.89 -14.69 6.32
CA LEU A 312 11.48 -14.09 5.05
C LEU A 312 12.58 -14.31 4.00
N ALA A 313 12.15 -14.53 2.76
CA ALA A 313 13.05 -14.73 1.63
C ALA A 313 13.85 -13.46 1.34
N LEU A 314 15.14 -13.65 1.10
CA LEU A 314 16.11 -12.60 0.76
C LEU A 314 16.58 -12.81 -0.66
N ASN A 315 17.04 -11.74 -1.31
CA ASN A 315 17.70 -11.86 -2.60
C ASN A 315 19.07 -12.55 -2.43
N ASP A 316 19.32 -13.61 -3.17
CA ASP A 316 20.59 -14.33 -3.26
C ASP A 316 21.55 -13.72 -4.30
N GLN A 317 21.05 -12.85 -5.19
CA GLN A 317 21.80 -12.26 -6.32
C GLN A 317 22.33 -10.84 -6.07
N ALA A 318 21.93 -10.16 -5.00
CA ALA A 318 22.46 -8.84 -4.64
C ALA A 318 22.51 -8.65 -3.13
N SER A 319 23.62 -8.06 -2.66
CA SER A 319 23.85 -7.72 -1.26
C SER A 319 24.40 -6.30 -1.14
N ASP A 320 23.97 -5.55 -0.12
CA ASP A 320 24.60 -4.28 0.25
C ASP A 320 25.51 -4.53 1.45
N GLN A 321 26.84 -4.49 1.27
CA GLN A 321 27.79 -4.60 2.39
C GLN A 321 27.58 -5.84 3.29
N GLY A 322 27.15 -6.97 2.71
CA GLY A 322 26.85 -8.22 3.44
C GLY A 322 25.43 -8.30 4.03
N LEU A 323 24.63 -7.23 3.94
CA LEU A 323 23.21 -7.22 4.27
C LEU A 323 22.39 -7.47 3.01
N LEU A 324 21.80 -8.66 2.92
CA LEU A 324 21.00 -9.06 1.77
C LEU A 324 19.84 -8.09 1.54
N PHE A 325 19.60 -7.77 0.27
CA PHE A 325 18.47 -6.94 -0.14
C PHE A 325 17.15 -7.73 -0.05
N LEU A 326 16.08 -6.96 -0.03
CA LEU A 326 14.72 -7.39 -0.31
C LEU A 326 14.66 -8.32 -1.53
N LEU A 327 13.81 -9.35 -1.51
CA LEU A 327 13.68 -10.34 -2.58
C LEU A 327 13.58 -9.67 -3.97
N VAL A 328 14.65 -9.78 -4.75
CA VAL A 328 14.63 -9.51 -6.18
C VAL A 328 14.26 -10.84 -6.81
N ILE A 329 12.97 -11.10 -6.94
CA ILE A 329 12.58 -11.85 -8.13
C ILE A 329 12.86 -10.88 -9.25
N VAL A 330 14.01 -11.07 -9.91
CA VAL A 330 14.32 -10.42 -11.18
C VAL A 330 13.06 -10.60 -12.01
N CYS A 331 12.36 -9.53 -12.33
CA CYS A 331 11.45 -9.59 -13.46
C CYS A 331 12.36 -9.97 -14.64
N LEU A 332 12.43 -11.28 -14.94
CA LEU A 332 13.36 -11.95 -15.87
C LEU A 332 13.38 -11.38 -17.30
N TRP A 333 12.61 -10.33 -17.55
CA TRP A 333 12.28 -9.77 -18.84
C TRP A 333 12.79 -8.33 -19.00
N VAL A 334 13.19 -7.65 -17.92
CA VAL A 334 13.91 -6.38 -17.99
C VAL A 334 15.35 -6.69 -17.64
N LYS A 335 16.34 -6.33 -18.47
CA LYS A 335 17.79 -6.49 -18.17
C LYS A 335 18.28 -5.62 -16.99
N LEU A 336 17.37 -5.22 -16.10
CA LEU A 336 17.60 -4.38 -14.93
C LEU A 336 17.13 -5.15 -13.68
N PRO A 337 17.86 -5.08 -12.56
CA PRO A 337 17.42 -5.66 -11.30
C PRO A 337 16.19 -4.86 -10.79
N VAL A 338 15.00 -5.44 -10.99
CA VAL A 338 13.72 -4.87 -10.55
C VAL A 338 13.12 -5.70 -9.41
N PHE A 339 12.75 -5.03 -8.31
CA PHE A 339 12.03 -5.66 -7.20
C PHE A 339 10.60 -5.98 -7.64
N CYS A 340 10.25 -7.27 -7.77
CA CYS A 340 8.92 -7.67 -8.27
C CYS A 340 8.03 -8.40 -7.25
N CYS A 341 8.49 -8.74 -6.04
CA CYS A 341 7.69 -9.54 -5.09
C CYS A 341 7.82 -9.06 -3.64
N LEU A 342 6.78 -8.33 -3.19
CA LEU A 342 6.66 -7.74 -1.86
C LEU A 342 5.27 -7.97 -1.27
N GLY A 343 5.12 -7.78 0.05
CA GLY A 343 3.83 -7.89 0.73
C GLY A 343 2.76 -6.94 0.19
N ASP A 344 3.17 -5.78 -0.30
CA ASP A 344 2.36 -4.83 -1.06
C ASP A 344 2.97 -4.58 -2.45
N SER A 345 2.11 -4.41 -3.46
CA SER A 345 2.56 -4.26 -4.86
C SER A 345 3.26 -2.91 -5.11
N ARG A 346 2.94 -1.88 -4.32
CA ARG A 346 3.46 -0.50 -4.44
C ARG A 346 4.79 -0.30 -3.71
N ALA A 347 5.35 -1.34 -3.12
CA ALA A 347 6.60 -1.25 -2.36
C ALA A 347 7.81 -0.73 -3.19
N ASN A 348 7.75 -0.83 -4.52
CA ASN A 348 8.74 -0.27 -5.46
C ASN A 348 8.37 1.12 -6.01
N GLU A 349 7.36 1.80 -5.48
CA GLU A 349 6.87 3.07 -6.05
C GLU A 349 7.95 4.15 -6.08
N HIS A 350 8.74 4.27 -5.01
CA HIS A 350 9.91 5.14 -4.97
C HIS A 350 10.94 4.60 -3.97
N LEU A 351 12.16 5.13 -4.03
CA LEU A 351 13.35 4.60 -3.34
C LEU A 351 13.20 4.51 -1.81
N GLY A 352 12.38 5.38 -1.25
CA GLY A 352 12.09 5.41 0.16
C GLY A 352 11.21 4.29 0.69
N MET A 353 10.18 3.91 -0.08
CA MET A 353 9.38 2.74 0.27
C MET A 353 10.25 1.49 0.23
N ILE A 354 11.11 1.34 -0.79
CA ILE A 354 12.03 0.20 -0.90
C ILE A 354 12.92 0.10 0.35
N ALA A 355 13.46 1.23 0.81
CA ALA A 355 14.27 1.31 2.03
C ALA A 355 13.49 0.84 3.27
N LEU A 356 12.27 1.35 3.50
CA LEU A 356 11.43 0.94 4.64
C LEU A 356 11.02 -0.54 4.57
N HIS A 357 10.65 -1.05 3.40
CA HIS A 357 10.35 -2.47 3.21
C HIS A 357 11.56 -3.34 3.53
N THR A 358 12.74 -2.93 3.08
CA THR A 358 14.00 -3.64 3.34
C THR A 358 14.34 -3.65 4.83
N LEU A 359 14.18 -2.50 5.51
CA LEU A 359 14.40 -2.36 6.94
C LEU A 359 13.52 -3.33 7.74
N PHE A 360 12.21 -3.35 7.48
CA PHE A 360 11.28 -4.22 8.20
C PHE A 360 11.52 -5.70 7.94
N LEU A 361 11.90 -6.08 6.71
CA LEU A 361 12.25 -7.45 6.39
C LEU A 361 13.51 -7.89 7.15
N ARG A 362 14.56 -7.05 7.15
CA ARG A 362 15.80 -7.32 7.89
C ARG A 362 15.52 -7.46 9.39
N GLU A 363 14.69 -6.59 9.95
CA GLU A 363 14.32 -6.65 11.36
C GLU A 363 13.53 -7.92 11.71
N HIS A 364 12.60 -8.37 10.85
CA HIS A 364 11.94 -9.66 11.02
C HIS A 364 12.97 -10.80 11.08
N ASN A 365 13.87 -10.88 10.10
CA ASN A 365 14.87 -11.95 10.03
C ASN A 365 15.85 -11.93 11.21
N ARG A 366 16.18 -10.74 11.72
CA ARG A 366 16.96 -10.58 12.95
C ARG A 366 16.19 -11.09 14.17
N LEU A 367 14.92 -10.69 14.34
CA LEU A 367 14.06 -11.15 15.43
C LEU A 367 13.90 -12.67 15.43
N VAL A 368 13.70 -13.29 14.27
CA VAL A 368 13.62 -14.75 14.13
C VAL A 368 14.89 -15.43 14.66
N LYS A 369 16.07 -14.93 14.30
CA LYS A 369 17.35 -15.48 14.76
C LYS A 369 17.50 -15.37 16.28
N GLU A 370 17.20 -14.20 16.85
CA GLU A 370 17.23 -14.01 18.31
C GLU A 370 16.25 -14.95 19.01
N LEU A 371 14.99 -14.99 18.56
CA LEU A 371 13.95 -15.85 19.14
C LEU A 371 14.34 -17.33 19.11
N HIS A 372 15.05 -17.76 18.07
CA HIS A 372 15.56 -19.13 17.98
C HIS A 372 16.67 -19.41 19.00
N LEU A 373 17.61 -18.47 19.22
CA LEU A 373 18.65 -18.64 20.24
C LEU A 373 18.05 -18.81 21.64
N LEU A 374 16.95 -18.12 21.91
CA LEU A 374 16.26 -18.13 23.19
C LEU A 374 15.32 -19.31 23.35
N ASN A 375 14.69 -19.73 22.24
CA ASN A 375 13.76 -20.83 22.19
C ASN A 375 14.19 -21.82 21.09
N PRO A 376 15.27 -22.60 21.29
CA PRO A 376 15.77 -23.52 20.26
C PRO A 376 14.74 -24.61 19.87
N HIS A 377 13.76 -24.85 20.74
CA HIS A 377 12.68 -25.83 20.56
C HIS A 377 11.52 -25.31 19.69
N TRP A 378 11.48 -24.02 19.32
CA TRP A 378 10.40 -23.48 18.48
C TRP A 378 10.56 -23.90 17.02
N SER A 379 9.43 -24.25 16.42
CA SER A 379 9.36 -24.58 14.99
C SER A 379 9.56 -23.33 14.11
N PRO A 380 9.97 -23.50 12.84
CA PRO A 380 10.07 -22.40 11.87
C PRO A 380 8.79 -21.56 11.76
N ASP A 381 7.61 -22.20 11.78
CA ASP A 381 6.33 -21.51 11.73
C ASP A 381 6.06 -20.68 13.00
N THR A 382 6.45 -21.19 14.16
CA THR A 382 6.30 -20.47 15.44
C THR A 382 7.20 -19.24 15.46
N LEU A 383 8.46 -19.39 15.07
CA LEU A 383 9.42 -18.29 14.96
C LEU A 383 8.92 -17.19 14.02
N TYR A 384 8.46 -17.56 12.82
CA TYR A 384 7.89 -16.63 11.86
C TYR A 384 6.68 -15.86 12.44
N GLN A 385 5.73 -16.57 13.05
CA GLN A 385 4.51 -15.94 13.57
C GLN A 385 4.77 -15.05 14.79
N GLU A 386 5.70 -15.42 15.68
CA GLU A 386 6.07 -14.56 16.81
C GLU A 386 6.83 -13.32 16.35
N ALA A 387 7.77 -13.44 15.40
CA ALA A 387 8.43 -12.28 14.80
C ALA A 387 7.42 -11.38 14.07
N ARG A 388 6.48 -11.95 13.29
CA ARG A 388 5.37 -11.20 12.66
C ARG A 388 4.52 -10.46 13.67
N LYS A 389 4.15 -11.11 14.77
CA LYS A 389 3.36 -10.52 15.86
C LYS A 389 4.08 -9.34 16.51
N ILE A 390 5.38 -9.47 16.80
CA ILE A 390 6.21 -8.38 17.35
C ILE A 390 6.31 -7.23 16.36
N MET A 391 6.58 -7.50 15.08
CA MET A 391 6.68 -6.44 14.06
C MET A 391 5.35 -5.69 13.86
N GLY A 392 4.22 -6.39 13.87
CA GLY A 392 2.90 -5.74 13.86
C GLY A 392 2.70 -4.84 15.08
N ALA A 393 3.08 -5.28 16.27
CA ALA A 393 3.00 -4.45 17.49
C ALA A 393 3.92 -3.23 17.43
N VAL A 394 5.16 -3.38 16.95
CA VAL A 394 6.08 -2.25 16.72
C VAL A 394 5.47 -1.27 15.73
N HIS A 395 4.92 -1.75 14.62
CA HIS A 395 4.27 -0.90 13.63
C HIS A 395 3.09 -0.11 14.23
N GLN A 396 2.25 -0.75 15.03
CA GLN A 396 1.16 -0.07 15.76
C GLN A 396 1.68 0.98 16.75
N ILE A 397 2.70 0.66 17.56
CA ILE A 397 3.27 1.63 18.52
C ILE A 397 3.79 2.87 17.79
N LEU A 398 4.55 2.67 16.71
CA LEU A 398 5.09 3.78 15.93
C LEU A 398 4.00 4.63 15.29
N THR A 399 2.94 4.02 14.80
CA THR A 399 1.79 4.73 14.25
C THR A 399 1.05 5.54 15.29
N TRP A 400 0.58 4.93 16.38
CA TRP A 400 -0.32 5.59 17.32
C TRP A 400 0.38 6.55 18.28
N GLU A 401 1.61 6.25 18.69
CA GLU A 401 2.33 7.08 19.68
C GLU A 401 3.21 8.15 19.05
N HIS A 402 3.75 7.86 17.85
CA HIS A 402 4.69 8.75 17.20
C HIS A 402 4.08 9.44 15.99
N TYR A 403 3.53 8.72 15.02
CA TYR A 403 3.05 9.34 13.78
C TYR A 403 1.77 10.17 13.96
N LEU A 404 0.66 9.55 14.42
CA LEU A 404 -0.65 10.20 14.46
C LEU A 404 -0.67 11.49 15.30
N PRO A 405 0.01 11.59 16.46
CA PRO A 405 0.00 12.84 17.23
C PRO A 405 0.67 14.02 16.52
N ARG A 406 1.63 13.76 15.61
CA ARG A 406 2.28 14.82 14.81
C ARG A 406 1.43 15.24 13.61
N VAL A 407 0.60 14.33 13.09
CA VAL A 407 -0.33 14.63 12.00
C VAL A 407 -1.57 15.38 12.51
N LEU A 408 -2.16 14.91 13.61
CA LEU A 408 -3.42 15.45 14.14
C LEU A 408 -3.20 16.66 15.07
N GLY A 409 -2.01 16.77 15.67
CA GLY A 409 -1.74 17.69 16.77
C GLY A 409 -2.25 17.17 18.12
N GLU A 410 -1.74 17.75 19.22
CA GLU A 410 -1.99 17.24 20.58
C GLU A 410 -3.46 17.29 21.00
N THR A 411 -4.16 18.39 20.68
CA THR A 411 -5.56 18.58 21.09
C THR A 411 -6.51 17.63 20.34
N PRO A 412 -6.51 17.55 19.00
CA PRO A 412 -7.35 16.58 18.29
C PRO A 412 -6.99 15.13 18.62
N THR A 413 -5.70 14.83 18.85
CA THR A 413 -5.27 13.50 19.27
C THR A 413 -5.93 13.07 20.58
N SER A 414 -5.91 13.94 21.59
CA SER A 414 -6.48 13.62 22.90
C SER A 414 -8.00 13.42 22.86
N LEU A 415 -8.67 14.11 21.93
CA LEU A 415 -10.12 14.01 21.74
C LEU A 415 -10.52 12.77 20.91
N LEU A 416 -9.84 12.53 19.79
CA LEU A 416 -10.19 11.50 18.81
C LEU A 416 -9.58 10.13 19.15
N MET A 417 -8.50 10.10 19.93
CA MET A 417 -7.81 8.88 20.34
C MET A 417 -7.65 8.83 21.87
N PRO A 418 -8.75 8.68 22.63
CA PRO A 418 -8.69 8.54 24.09
C PRO A 418 -7.92 7.27 24.49
N PRO A 419 -7.47 7.17 25.76
CA PRO A 419 -6.77 5.98 26.25
C PRO A 419 -7.54 4.69 25.95
N TYR A 420 -6.84 3.72 25.35
CA TYR A 420 -7.42 2.44 24.94
C TYR A 420 -8.02 1.68 26.13
N ARG A 421 -9.29 1.28 26.03
CA ARG A 421 -10.06 0.62 27.11
C ARG A 421 -10.17 -0.90 26.96
N GLY A 422 -9.71 -1.46 25.85
CA GLY A 422 -9.88 -2.87 25.51
C GLY A 422 -10.48 -3.05 24.13
N TYR A 423 -10.51 -4.30 23.66
CA TYR A 423 -11.12 -4.66 22.39
C TYR A 423 -12.65 -4.61 22.51
N ASP A 424 -13.30 -3.92 21.58
CA ASP A 424 -14.74 -3.84 21.46
C ASP A 424 -15.19 -4.58 20.18
N PRO A 425 -15.92 -5.70 20.28
CA PRO A 425 -16.36 -6.48 19.12
C PRO A 425 -17.48 -5.81 18.32
N GLU A 426 -18.08 -4.72 18.79
CA GLU A 426 -19.14 -4.02 18.06
C GLU A 426 -18.61 -2.95 17.10
N ILE A 427 -17.31 -2.64 17.16
CA ILE A 427 -16.68 -1.65 16.27
C ILE A 427 -16.31 -2.30 14.93
N ASP A 428 -16.80 -1.71 13.83
CA ASP A 428 -16.38 -2.05 12.47
C ASP A 428 -14.98 -1.46 12.18
N PRO A 429 -13.94 -2.30 12.00
CA PRO A 429 -12.57 -1.88 11.70
C PRO A 429 -12.34 -1.62 10.19
N SER A 430 -13.38 -1.74 9.35
CA SER A 430 -13.23 -1.59 7.91
C SER A 430 -12.90 -0.15 7.52
N ILE A 431 -11.89 0.03 6.67
CA ILE A 431 -11.52 1.37 6.17
C ILE A 431 -12.68 1.98 5.39
N ALA A 432 -12.93 3.27 5.65
CA ALA A 432 -13.93 4.03 4.94
C ALA A 432 -13.45 4.44 3.55
N ASN A 433 -14.36 4.43 2.57
CA ASN A 433 -14.06 4.81 1.19
C ASN A 433 -13.46 6.24 1.13
N VAL A 434 -14.05 7.18 1.88
CA VAL A 434 -13.57 8.58 1.98
C VAL A 434 -12.13 8.67 2.53
N PHE A 435 -11.76 7.77 3.45
CA PHE A 435 -10.44 7.78 4.06
C PHE A 435 -9.36 7.32 3.04
N SER A 436 -9.60 6.19 2.37
CA SER A 436 -8.70 5.63 1.35
C SER A 436 -8.61 6.47 0.07
N ALA A 437 -9.75 6.98 -0.40
CA ALA A 437 -9.82 7.69 -1.69
C ALA A 437 -9.34 9.14 -1.60
N ALA A 438 -9.54 9.82 -0.47
CA ALA A 438 -9.33 11.26 -0.36
C ALA A 438 -8.59 11.68 0.91
N ALA A 439 -9.14 11.43 2.10
CA ALA A 439 -8.68 12.10 3.32
C ALA A 439 -7.22 11.78 3.69
N PHE A 440 -6.82 10.51 3.61
CA PHE A 440 -5.45 10.12 3.96
C PHE A 440 -4.41 10.49 2.89
N ARG A 441 -4.86 10.97 1.72
CA ARG A 441 -4.00 11.48 0.65
C ARG A 441 -3.55 12.92 0.88
N PHE A 442 -3.89 13.53 2.03
CA PHE A 442 -3.41 14.86 2.43
C PHE A 442 -1.88 14.95 2.34
N ALA A 443 -1.16 13.87 2.66
CA ALA A 443 0.30 13.84 2.66
C ALA A 443 0.92 14.08 1.28
N HIS A 444 0.18 13.94 0.17
CA HIS A 444 0.73 14.21 -1.16
C HIS A 444 1.20 15.67 -1.34
N VAL A 445 0.63 16.65 -0.61
CA VAL A 445 1.12 18.03 -0.65
C VAL A 445 2.43 18.24 0.13
N THR A 446 2.88 17.23 0.87
CA THR A 446 4.12 17.27 1.67
C THR A 446 5.30 16.58 0.98
N VAL A 447 5.07 15.99 -0.21
CA VAL A 447 6.10 15.31 -0.99
C VAL A 447 7.07 16.32 -1.59
N GLN A 448 8.36 16.09 -1.38
CA GLN A 448 9.43 16.95 -1.89
C GLN A 448 9.70 16.67 -3.37
N PRO A 449 10.00 17.70 -4.19
CA PRO A 449 10.32 17.53 -5.61
C PRO A 449 11.68 16.86 -5.84
N MET A 450 12.53 16.83 -4.81
CA MET A 450 13.89 16.30 -4.84
C MET A 450 14.07 15.24 -3.75
N VAL A 451 14.64 14.10 -4.12
CA VAL A 451 15.06 13.03 -3.21
C VAL A 451 16.53 13.27 -2.85
N ALA A 452 16.76 13.69 -1.62
CA ALA A 452 18.11 13.84 -1.09
C ALA A 452 18.76 12.45 -0.86
N ARG A 453 20.08 12.39 -1.02
CA ARG A 453 20.92 11.21 -0.80
C ARG A 453 22.12 11.62 0.05
N LEU A 454 22.21 11.12 1.28
CA LEU A 454 23.22 11.54 2.23
C LEU A 454 24.24 10.42 2.49
N GLY A 455 25.52 10.73 2.31
CA GLY A 455 26.62 9.82 2.62
C GLY A 455 26.89 9.71 4.13
N PRO A 456 27.97 9.03 4.51
CA PRO A 456 28.42 8.97 5.91
C PRO A 456 28.57 10.39 6.49
N GLY A 457 28.18 10.58 7.75
CA GLY A 457 28.22 11.89 8.41
C GLY A 457 27.12 12.89 7.98
N TYR A 458 26.05 12.42 7.33
CA TYR A 458 24.91 13.24 6.87
C TYR A 458 25.29 14.36 5.87
N SER A 459 26.42 14.20 5.16
CA SER A 459 26.82 15.11 4.09
C SER A 459 26.25 14.69 2.74
N LEU A 460 25.94 15.66 1.88
CA LEU A 460 25.62 15.39 0.48
C LEU A 460 26.79 14.65 -0.18
N ALA A 461 26.53 13.45 -0.69
CA ALA A 461 27.54 12.68 -1.40
C ALA A 461 27.77 13.32 -2.79
N SER A 462 28.99 13.75 -3.09
CA SER A 462 29.33 14.37 -4.37
C SER A 462 29.04 13.46 -5.57
N GLN A 463 29.12 12.15 -5.38
CA GLN A 463 28.85 11.11 -6.38
C GLN A 463 27.34 10.91 -6.64
N HIS A 464 26.47 11.31 -5.69
CA HIS A 464 25.02 11.08 -5.75
C HIS A 464 24.26 12.36 -5.33
N PRO A 465 24.13 13.36 -6.22
CA PRO A 465 23.43 14.62 -5.91
C PRO A 465 21.93 14.40 -5.65
N PRO A 466 21.18 15.38 -5.12
CA PRO A 466 19.73 15.28 -5.02
C PRO A 466 19.08 14.92 -6.37
N LEU A 467 18.16 13.96 -6.35
CA LEU A 467 17.52 13.40 -7.55
C LEU A 467 16.11 13.97 -7.72
N PRO A 468 15.70 14.48 -8.89
CA PRO A 468 14.30 14.82 -9.12
C PRO A 468 13.38 13.62 -8.87
N LEU A 469 12.27 13.82 -8.15
CA LEU A 469 11.38 12.74 -7.71
C LEU A 469 10.95 11.83 -8.86
N HIS A 470 10.60 12.42 -10.02
CA HIS A 470 10.16 11.67 -11.20
C HIS A 470 11.24 10.72 -11.78
N HIS A 471 12.52 10.93 -11.48
CA HIS A 471 13.62 10.00 -11.81
C HIS A 471 13.86 8.91 -10.75
N SER A 472 13.19 9.00 -9.61
CA SER A 472 13.26 8.04 -8.50
C SER A 472 12.12 7.01 -8.52
N LEU A 473 11.02 7.33 -9.23
CA LEU A 473 9.85 6.47 -9.31
C LEU A 473 10.19 5.15 -10.01
N PHE A 474 9.85 4.02 -9.38
CA PHE A 474 10.10 2.66 -9.88
C PHE A 474 11.57 2.36 -10.21
N ALA A 475 12.50 3.16 -9.71
CA ALA A 475 13.93 3.08 -10.02
C ALA A 475 14.69 2.16 -9.06
N SER A 476 14.17 0.94 -8.82
CA SER A 476 14.76 -0.09 -7.95
C SER A 476 16.26 -0.29 -8.15
N TRP A 477 16.72 -0.22 -9.39
CA TRP A 477 18.10 -0.40 -9.78
C TRP A 477 19.05 0.56 -9.06
N ARG A 478 18.57 1.76 -8.67
CA ARG A 478 19.36 2.73 -7.90
C ARG A 478 19.65 2.23 -6.50
N VAL A 479 18.73 1.55 -5.84
CA VAL A 479 18.99 0.95 -4.53
C VAL A 479 20.05 -0.14 -4.64
N VAL A 480 19.99 -0.95 -5.70
CA VAL A 480 20.93 -2.05 -5.94
C VAL A 480 22.33 -1.56 -6.33
N GLN A 481 22.42 -0.51 -7.16
CA GLN A 481 23.70 -0.02 -7.71
C GLN A 481 24.32 1.13 -6.92
N GLU A 482 23.50 1.99 -6.32
CA GLU A 482 23.95 3.19 -5.60
C GLU A 482 23.91 3.02 -4.08
N GLY A 483 23.30 1.94 -3.55
CA GLY A 483 23.24 1.61 -2.13
C GLY A 483 22.04 2.19 -1.38
N GLU A 484 21.51 1.43 -0.42
CA GLU A 484 20.30 1.76 0.37
C GLU A 484 20.54 2.78 1.50
N PRO A 485 21.67 2.74 2.25
CA PRO A 485 21.95 3.65 3.37
C PRO A 485 21.84 5.15 3.03
N PHE A 486 22.10 5.53 1.78
CA PHE A 486 21.99 6.93 1.33
C PHE A 486 20.58 7.49 1.47
N TYR A 487 19.58 6.63 1.26
CA TYR A 487 18.17 7.01 1.26
C TYR A 487 17.60 7.06 2.66
N ILE A 488 18.00 6.15 3.56
CA ILE A 488 17.62 6.22 4.98
C ILE A 488 18.16 7.50 5.62
N ARG A 489 19.46 7.77 5.50
CA ARG A 489 20.11 8.94 6.14
C ARG A 489 19.47 10.26 5.74
N ALA A 490 19.07 10.39 4.48
CA ALA A 490 18.42 11.59 3.94
C ALA A 490 17.07 11.93 4.57
N ARG A 491 16.43 10.99 5.30
CA ARG A 491 15.11 11.19 5.93
C ARG A 491 15.18 11.56 7.39
N PHE A 492 16.36 11.45 7.98
CA PHE A 492 16.63 11.73 9.38
C PHE A 492 17.58 12.92 9.57
N PRO A 493 17.61 13.99 8.76
CA PRO A 493 18.58 15.05 9.00
C PRO A 493 18.38 15.60 10.42
N GLY A 494 19.25 15.17 11.33
CA GLY A 494 19.46 15.81 12.60
C GLY A 494 20.02 17.19 12.26
N HIS A 495 19.37 18.23 12.76
CA HIS A 495 19.85 19.60 12.57
C HIS A 495 21.31 19.73 13.06
N ARG A 496 22.24 19.63 12.12
CA ARG A 496 23.48 20.41 12.08
C ARG A 496 23.59 21.10 10.73
N LEU A 497 22.57 21.89 10.39
CA LEU A 497 22.79 23.02 9.50
C LEU A 497 23.63 24.02 10.30
N SER A 498 24.93 24.06 10.00
CA SER A 498 25.82 25.14 10.39
C SER A 498 25.27 26.45 9.84
N LEU A 499 24.47 27.15 10.66
CA LEU A 499 24.16 28.55 10.45
C LEU A 499 25.45 29.33 10.67
N ARG A 500 26.24 29.56 9.61
CA ARG A 500 27.05 30.78 9.54
C ARG A 500 26.09 31.96 9.40
N SER A 501 25.46 32.35 10.49
CA SER A 501 24.81 33.64 10.59
C SER A 501 25.90 34.71 10.52
N LYS A 502 25.94 35.50 9.44
CA LYS A 502 26.48 36.86 9.51
C LYS A 502 25.61 37.61 10.52
N ALA A 503 26.08 37.72 11.75
CA ALA A 503 25.47 38.57 12.75
C ALA A 503 25.64 40.02 12.30
N LEU A 504 24.55 40.65 11.89
CA LEU A 504 24.40 42.09 12.01
C LEU A 504 24.28 42.38 13.50
N GLN A 505 25.31 43.04 14.04
CA GLN A 505 25.28 43.65 15.36
C GLN A 505 24.16 44.69 15.39
N THR A 506 23.17 44.50 16.27
CA THR A 506 22.45 45.62 16.87
C THR A 506 22.41 45.42 18.38
N GLN A 507 22.79 46.49 19.07
CA GLN A 507 23.03 46.58 20.50
C GLN A 507 21.71 46.64 21.30
N GLY A 508 21.73 46.05 22.49
CA GLY A 508 21.05 46.58 23.67
C GLY A 508 19.59 46.16 23.90
N GLY A 509 19.35 45.34 24.93
CA GLY A 509 18.00 45.17 25.51
C GLY A 509 17.81 43.84 26.26
N THR A 510 17.95 43.88 27.57
CA THR A 510 17.72 42.81 28.56
C THR A 510 16.22 42.49 28.73
N LEU A 511 15.86 41.20 28.70
CA LEU A 511 14.68 40.65 29.39
C LEU A 511 14.95 39.18 29.81
N ARG A 512 15.05 38.98 31.14
CA ARG A 512 14.89 37.70 31.88
C ARG A 512 13.43 37.22 31.74
N SER A 513 13.00 35.97 31.86
CA SER A 513 13.56 34.65 32.13
C SER A 513 12.43 33.63 31.91
N SER A 514 12.71 32.48 31.28
CA SER A 514 11.98 31.23 31.52
C SER A 514 12.98 30.08 31.39
N ASP A 515 13.88 29.99 32.38
CA ASP A 515 14.88 28.94 32.50
C ASP A 515 14.22 27.64 32.98
N SER A 516 13.81 26.80 32.03
CA SER A 516 13.56 25.37 32.31
C SER A 516 13.86 24.42 31.13
N LEU A 517 14.41 24.90 30.01
CA LEU A 517 14.68 24.09 28.81
C LEU A 517 16.16 23.83 28.48
N TRP A 518 17.08 24.12 29.40
CA TRP A 518 18.51 23.85 29.22
C TRP A 518 18.99 22.62 30.00
N ARG A 519 18.48 21.43 29.66
CA ARG A 519 19.10 20.14 30.06
C ARG A 519 19.12 19.05 28.99
N ALA A 520 18.73 19.32 27.74
CA ALA A 520 18.79 18.29 26.68
C ALA A 520 20.18 18.18 26.00
N GLY A 521 21.00 19.22 26.03
CA GLY A 521 22.28 19.27 25.30
C GLY A 521 23.51 18.74 26.03
N ARG A 522 23.44 18.43 27.34
CA ARG A 522 24.58 17.88 28.12
C ARG A 522 24.49 16.37 28.39
N LEU A 523 23.32 15.75 28.25
CA LEU A 523 23.19 14.29 28.37
C LEU A 523 23.76 13.53 27.16
N GLN A 524 23.94 14.18 26.01
CA GLN A 524 24.42 13.50 24.80
C GLN A 524 25.94 13.25 24.80
N ALA A 525 26.70 13.93 25.67
CA ALA A 525 28.13 13.70 25.85
C ALA A 525 28.45 12.77 27.02
N ASP A 526 27.67 12.81 28.11
CA ASP A 526 27.93 11.97 29.30
C ASP A 526 27.25 10.58 29.27
N LEU A 527 26.22 10.34 28.44
CA LEU A 527 25.64 8.99 28.27
C LEU A 527 26.44 8.07 27.34
N GLY A 528 27.41 8.61 26.60
CA GLY A 528 28.35 7.80 25.80
C GLY A 528 29.18 6.83 26.65
N HIS A 529 29.26 7.06 27.98
CA HIS A 529 30.00 6.22 28.90
C HIS A 529 29.14 5.32 29.81
N GLN A 530 27.80 5.44 29.81
CA GLN A 530 26.91 4.61 30.64
C GLN A 530 26.01 3.63 29.87
N LEU A 531 26.11 3.56 28.54
CA LEU A 531 25.25 2.71 27.69
C LEU A 531 25.87 1.38 27.25
N ASN A 532 27.07 1.03 27.72
CA ASN A 532 27.67 -0.30 27.50
C ASN A 532 27.01 -1.44 28.31
N GLY A 533 25.87 -1.19 28.98
CA GLY A 533 25.32 -2.10 29.99
C GLY A 533 23.91 -2.65 29.76
N VAL A 534 23.17 -2.23 28.73
CA VAL A 534 21.84 -2.82 28.47
C VAL A 534 22.00 -3.95 27.47
N SER A 535 22.21 -5.18 27.98
CA SER A 535 22.34 -6.36 27.12
C SER A 535 21.01 -6.70 26.44
N SER A 536 21.11 -7.27 25.23
CA SER A 536 20.03 -7.86 24.44
C SER A 536 19.16 -8.85 25.22
N ASP A 537 19.68 -9.46 26.28
CA ASP A 537 18.95 -10.39 27.15
C ASP A 537 17.83 -9.70 27.92
N THR A 538 18.02 -8.41 28.26
CA THR A 538 17.04 -7.64 29.03
C THR A 538 15.78 -7.39 28.22
N LEU A 539 15.90 -7.11 26.92
CA LEU A 539 14.75 -6.84 26.03
C LEU A 539 13.90 -8.07 25.74
N VAL A 540 14.54 -9.23 25.75
CA VAL A 540 13.91 -10.53 25.49
C VAL A 540 13.23 -11.06 26.74
N GLN A 541 13.89 -10.98 27.90
CA GLN A 541 13.28 -11.36 29.18
C GLN A 541 12.09 -10.44 29.52
N LEU A 542 12.09 -9.19 29.03
CA LEU A 542 10.96 -8.25 29.15
C LEU A 542 9.81 -8.54 28.16
N ALA A 543 10.04 -9.27 27.07
CA ALA A 543 9.00 -9.63 26.10
C ALA A 543 8.22 -10.91 26.48
N SER A 544 8.83 -11.79 27.29
CA SER A 544 8.20 -13.03 27.77
C SER A 544 7.33 -12.83 29.02
N GLY A 545 7.35 -11.65 29.66
CA GLY A 545 6.46 -11.32 30.77
C GLY A 545 6.38 -9.82 31.07
N LEU A 546 5.17 -9.26 30.88
CA LEU A 546 4.60 -7.99 31.43
C LEU A 546 4.46 -6.75 30.53
N SER A 547 3.26 -6.17 30.69
CA SER A 547 2.76 -4.80 30.47
C SER A 547 3.33 -4.00 29.29
N GLY A 548 2.41 -3.64 28.37
CA GLY A 548 2.68 -2.81 27.19
C GLY A 548 3.28 -1.42 27.43
N ARG A 549 3.63 -1.01 28.66
CA ARG A 549 4.38 0.22 28.94
C ARG A 549 5.88 0.15 28.56
N VAL A 550 6.50 -1.04 28.60
CA VAL A 550 7.94 -1.20 28.32
C VAL A 550 8.24 -1.24 26.82
N LEU A 551 7.41 -1.92 26.02
CA LEU A 551 7.50 -1.93 24.55
C LEU A 551 7.39 -0.52 23.94
N ARG A 552 6.56 0.35 24.54
CA ARG A 552 6.28 1.73 24.09
C ARG A 552 7.52 2.63 24.09
N SER A 553 8.33 2.59 25.15
CA SER A 553 9.51 3.47 25.25
C SER A 553 10.69 3.01 24.39
N VAL A 554 10.71 1.74 23.95
CA VAL A 554 11.88 1.11 23.33
C VAL A 554 11.75 1.01 21.80
N ALA A 555 10.53 0.90 21.27
CA ALA A 555 10.29 0.68 19.83
C ALA A 555 10.98 1.73 18.93
N TRP A 556 10.81 3.03 19.22
CA TRP A 556 11.45 4.08 18.42
C TRP A 556 12.96 4.15 18.64
N ARG A 557 13.43 4.01 19.90
CA ARG A 557 14.86 4.07 20.21
C ARG A 557 15.63 2.90 19.63
N VAL A 558 15.06 1.70 19.60
CA VAL A 558 15.70 0.51 19.04
C VAL A 558 15.67 0.51 17.52
N MET A 559 14.56 0.88 16.87
CA MET A 559 14.56 1.04 15.42
C MET A 559 15.48 2.18 14.97
N PHE A 560 15.52 3.30 15.69
CA PHE A 560 16.38 4.44 15.35
C PHE A 560 17.86 4.18 15.63
N GLN A 561 18.20 3.65 16.82
CA GLN A 561 19.57 3.24 17.15
C GLN A 561 20.07 2.18 16.16
N ARG A 562 19.18 1.32 15.66
CA ARG A 562 19.58 0.26 14.71
C ARG A 562 19.54 0.68 13.25
N MET A 563 18.72 1.65 12.85
CA MET A 563 18.91 2.36 11.57
C MET A 563 20.26 3.08 11.55
N HIS A 564 20.70 3.60 12.69
CA HIS A 564 22.05 4.09 12.88
C HIS A 564 23.06 2.92 12.81
N ASP A 565 22.95 1.88 13.64
CA ASP A 565 23.97 0.81 13.67
C ASP A 565 24.05 0.00 12.34
N SER A 566 22.94 -0.27 11.66
CA SER A 566 22.91 -0.92 10.33
C SER A 566 23.49 -0.05 9.21
N THR A 567 23.69 1.24 9.44
CA THR A 567 24.37 2.15 8.52
C THR A 567 25.77 2.56 8.98
N PHE A 568 26.21 2.18 10.19
CA PHE A 568 27.46 2.65 10.79
C PHE A 568 28.44 1.53 11.21
N THR A 569 28.10 0.24 11.09
CA THR A 569 29.09 -0.85 11.25
C THR A 569 29.72 -1.25 9.90
N SER A 570 30.57 -0.37 9.36
CA SER A 570 31.81 -0.71 8.65
C SER A 570 32.66 0.54 8.49
#